data_AF-A0A517W7G5-F1
#
_entry.id   AF-A0A517W7G5-F1
#
_cell.length_a   1.000
_cell.length_b   1.000
_cell.length_c   1.000
_cell.angle_alpha   90.00
_cell.angle_beta   90.00
_cell.angle_gamma   90.00
#
_symmetry.space_group_name_H-M   'P 1'
#
loop_
_entity.id
_entity.type
_entity.pdbx_description
1 polymer ?
#
loop_
_entity_poly.entity_id
_entity_poly.type
_entity_poly.pdbx_seq_one_letter_code
_entity_poly.pdbx_strand_id
1 'polypeptide(L)'
;MRTYGLGRIRSLQMYVLNLGGALCGVPGDMAKEEDRIDAMRKALLSLQELTGQDFGYDLEKWHHFLQSSDEFKNNYTNRYGWTAVCVGIKELIADKDHSRRVELAQQTMDEEM
;
A
#
# COMPACT_ATOMS: atom_id res chain seq x y z
N MET A 1 -26.69 -9.06 12.74
CA MET A 1 -26.25 -7.64 12.80
C MET A 1 -24.82 -7.58 12.29
N ARG A 2 -24.58 -6.89 11.16
CA ARG A 2 -23.25 -6.69 10.57
C ARG A 2 -22.45 -5.77 11.49
N THR A 3 -21.43 -6.31 12.15
CA THR A 3 -20.44 -5.50 12.86
C THR A 3 -19.58 -4.81 11.81
N TYR A 4 -19.78 -3.51 11.60
CA TYR A 4 -18.82 -2.68 10.90
C TYR A 4 -17.56 -2.65 11.76
N GLY A 5 -16.58 -3.49 11.42
CA GLY A 5 -15.28 -3.55 12.06
C GLY A 5 -14.53 -2.25 11.82
N LEU A 6 -14.77 -1.24 12.65
CA LEU A 6 -13.95 -0.04 12.81
C LEU A 6 -12.62 -0.37 13.52
N GLY A 7 -11.98 -1.47 13.14
CA GLY A 7 -10.68 -1.90 13.65
C GLY A 7 -9.55 -1.29 12.84
N ARG A 8 -9.26 0.01 13.06
CA ARG A 8 -8.20 0.79 12.39
C ARG A 8 -8.37 0.93 10.87
N ILE A 9 -9.18 1.91 10.45
CA ILE A 9 -9.06 2.48 9.10
C ILE A 9 -7.65 3.10 8.98
N ARG A 10 -6.66 2.30 8.55
CA ARG A 10 -5.36 2.84 8.12
C ARG A 10 -5.66 3.77 6.94
N SER A 11 -4.99 4.92 6.85
CA SER A 11 -5.24 5.84 5.74
C SER A 11 -4.95 5.16 4.40
N LEU A 12 -5.68 5.53 3.34
CA LEU A 12 -5.33 5.20 1.96
C LEU A 12 -3.84 5.47 1.65
N GLN A 13 -3.32 6.59 2.18
CA GLN A 13 -1.89 6.93 2.15
C GLN A 13 -0.98 5.83 2.74
N MET A 14 -1.36 5.26 3.89
CA MET A 14 -0.59 4.22 4.56
C MET A 14 -0.68 2.90 3.81
N TYR A 15 -1.83 2.59 3.19
CA TYR A 15 -1.94 1.41 2.33
C TYR A 15 -1.05 1.52 1.10
N VAL A 16 -1.03 2.67 0.42
CA VAL A 16 -0.14 2.88 -0.74
C VAL A 16 1.33 2.82 -0.32
N LEU A 17 1.72 3.39 0.82
CA LEU A 17 3.10 3.28 1.31
C LEU A 17 3.49 1.85 1.68
N ASN A 18 2.60 1.13 2.38
CA ASN A 18 2.82 -0.29 2.72
C ASN A 18 2.88 -1.16 1.46
N LEU A 19 2.08 -0.88 0.44
CA LEU A 19 2.15 -1.53 -0.88
C LEU A 19 3.53 -1.35 -1.52
N GLY A 20 4.20 -0.24 -1.21
CA GLY A 20 5.56 0.04 -1.65
C GLY A 20 6.65 -0.69 -0.86
N GLY A 21 6.28 -1.35 0.24
CA GLY A 21 7.21 -1.97 1.17
C GLY A 21 7.70 -1.03 2.28
N ALA A 22 7.17 0.20 2.36
CA ALA A 22 7.42 1.09 3.49
C ALA A 22 6.54 0.66 4.68
N LEU A 23 7.09 -0.16 5.56
CA LEU A 23 6.46 -0.51 6.84
C LEU A 23 6.41 0.73 7.75
N CYS A 24 5.33 1.50 7.65
CA CYS A 24 5.09 2.61 8.58
C CYS A 24 4.87 2.07 10.00
N GLY A 25 5.84 2.31 10.89
CA GLY A 25 5.75 1.97 12.32
C GLY A 25 6.77 0.94 12.82
N VAL A 26 7.61 0.39 11.94
CA VAL A 26 8.72 -0.51 12.32
C VAL A 26 10.04 0.09 11.81
N PRO A 27 11.08 0.24 12.66
CA PRO A 27 12.39 0.64 12.18
C PRO A 27 12.92 -0.38 11.17
N GLY A 28 13.50 0.09 10.07
CA GLY A 28 13.92 -0.75 8.94
C GLY A 28 14.82 -1.93 9.32
N ASP A 29 15.62 -1.79 10.38
CA ASP A 29 16.50 -2.83 10.94
C ASP A 29 15.77 -4.01 11.62
N MET A 30 14.50 -3.85 12.03
CA MET A 30 13.75 -4.91 12.72
C MET A 30 12.70 -5.59 11.84
N ALA A 31 12.35 -4.96 10.71
CA ALA A 31 11.34 -5.50 9.81
C ALA A 31 11.95 -6.56 8.89
N LYS A 32 11.58 -7.83 9.12
CA LYS A 32 11.92 -8.91 8.19
C LYS A 32 11.28 -8.66 6.83
N GLU A 33 11.90 -9.23 5.79
CA GLU A 33 11.41 -9.13 4.42
C GLU A 33 10.02 -9.78 4.27
N GLU A 34 9.78 -10.89 4.97
CA GLU A 34 8.47 -11.57 5.03
C GLU A 34 7.37 -10.66 5.60
N ASP A 35 7.63 -9.93 6.69
CA ASP A 35 6.66 -8.99 7.27
C ASP A 35 6.36 -7.81 6.32
N ARG A 36 7.34 -7.39 5.52
CA ARG A 36 7.14 -6.37 4.48
C ARG A 36 6.23 -6.90 3.38
N ILE A 37 6.49 -8.11 2.91
CA ILE A 37 5.69 -8.78 1.87
C ILE A 37 4.25 -9.02 2.35
N ASP A 38 4.05 -9.50 3.58
CA ASP A 38 2.73 -9.68 4.17
C ASP A 38 1.99 -8.33 4.31
N ALA A 39 2.68 -7.26 4.70
CA ALA A 39 2.09 -5.93 4.76
C ALA A 39 1.73 -5.39 3.37
N MET A 40 2.54 -5.64 2.35
CA MET A 40 2.23 -5.30 0.94
C MET A 40 0.97 -6.04 0.47
N ARG A 41 0.85 -7.34 0.76
CA ARG A 41 -0.32 -8.16 0.41
C ARG A 41 -1.59 -7.67 1.08
N LYS A 42 -1.54 -7.45 2.39
CA LYS A 42 -2.68 -6.91 3.16
C LYS A 42 -3.08 -5.53 2.68
N ALA A 43 -2.11 -4.71 2.27
CA ALA A 43 -2.39 -3.40 1.69
C ALA A 43 -3.07 -3.51 0.33
N LEU A 44 -2.63 -4.42 -0.54
CA LEU A 44 -3.27 -4.68 -1.83
C LEU A 44 -4.72 -5.15 -1.65
N LEU A 45 -4.95 -6.16 -0.81
CA LEU A 45 -6.30 -6.65 -0.50
C LEU A 45 -7.18 -5.54 0.07
N SER A 46 -6.67 -4.76 1.02
CA SER A 46 -7.43 -3.64 1.59
C SER A 46 -7.77 -2.59 0.52
N LEU A 47 -6.85 -2.28 -0.39
CA LEU A 47 -7.09 -1.33 -1.48
C LEU A 47 -8.14 -1.86 -2.46
N GLN A 48 -8.09 -3.14 -2.81
CA GLN A 48 -9.09 -3.80 -3.65
C GLN A 48 -10.46 -3.83 -2.97
N GLU A 49 -10.54 -4.21 -1.70
CA GLU A 49 -11.80 -4.25 -0.95
C GLU A 49 -12.42 -2.85 -0.77
N LEU A 50 -11.58 -1.82 -0.59
CA LEU A 50 -12.04 -0.44 -0.41
C LEU A 50 -12.45 0.23 -1.71
N THR A 51 -11.72 -0.01 -2.80
CA THR A 51 -11.91 0.72 -4.06
C THR A 51 -12.61 -0.09 -5.16
N GLY A 52 -12.69 -1.41 -4.99
CA GLY A 52 -13.18 -2.35 -6.00
C GLY A 52 -12.30 -2.46 -7.25
N GLN A 53 -11.13 -1.82 -7.26
CA GLN A 53 -10.19 -1.87 -8.38
C GLN A 53 -9.01 -2.78 -8.07
N ASP A 54 -8.43 -3.38 -9.10
CA ASP A 54 -7.19 -4.11 -8.99
C ASP A 54 -6.14 -3.54 -9.95
N PHE A 55 -5.07 -2.98 -9.38
CA PHE A 55 -3.90 -2.54 -10.12
C PHE A 55 -2.65 -3.33 -9.73
N GLY A 56 -2.79 -4.42 -8.97
CA GLY A 56 -1.65 -5.15 -8.41
C GLY A 56 -0.77 -4.26 -7.52
N TYR A 57 0.55 -4.47 -7.56
CA TYR A 57 1.51 -3.69 -6.78
C TYR A 57 1.98 -2.39 -7.49
N ASP A 58 1.32 -1.96 -8.56
CA ASP A 58 1.66 -0.73 -9.28
C ASP A 58 1.31 0.52 -8.44
N LEU A 59 2.30 1.01 -7.69
CA LEU A 59 2.17 2.22 -6.86
C LEU A 59 1.71 3.44 -7.65
N GLU A 60 2.23 3.62 -8.86
CA GLU A 60 1.90 4.77 -9.70
C GLU A 60 0.42 4.76 -10.12
N LYS A 61 -0.09 3.58 -10.53
CA LYS A 61 -1.51 3.42 -10.90
C LYS A 61 -2.42 3.65 -9.71
N TRP A 62 -2.09 3.08 -8.55
CA TRP A 62 -2.83 3.31 -7.31
C TRP A 62 -2.83 4.79 -6.92
N HIS A 63 -1.66 5.45 -6.97
CA HIS A 63 -1.53 6.87 -6.66
C HIS A 63 -2.40 7.74 -7.58
N HIS A 64 -2.33 7.49 -8.90
CA HIS A 64 -3.09 8.23 -9.89
C HIS A 64 -4.59 8.01 -9.75
N PHE A 65 -5.04 6.76 -9.54
CA PHE A 65 -6.44 6.42 -9.34
C PHE A 65 -7.01 7.11 -8.10
N LEU A 66 -6.35 7.00 -6.96
CA LEU A 66 -6.81 7.58 -5.70
C LEU A 66 -6.81 9.12 -5.75
N GLN A 67 -5.89 9.72 -6.50
CA GLN A 67 -5.86 11.18 -6.71
C GLN A 67 -6.95 11.67 -7.67
N SER A 68 -7.33 10.85 -8.65
CA SER A 68 -8.31 11.20 -9.68
C SER A 68 -9.74 10.85 -9.30
N SER A 69 -9.94 9.97 -8.31
CA SER A 69 -11.26 9.55 -7.86
C SER A 69 -11.96 10.63 -7.01
N ASP A 70 -13.16 11.05 -7.38
CA ASP A 70 -13.95 12.00 -6.57
C ASP A 70 -14.27 11.49 -5.16
N GLU A 71 -14.42 10.17 -5.00
CA GLU A 71 -14.74 9.52 -3.72
C GLU A 71 -13.52 9.45 -2.79
N PHE A 72 -12.35 9.08 -3.35
CA PHE A 72 -11.16 8.80 -2.55
C PHE A 72 -10.19 9.96 -2.46
N LYS A 73 -10.17 10.87 -3.45
CA LYS A 73 -9.23 11.99 -3.52
C LYS A 73 -9.22 12.81 -2.25
N ASN A 74 -10.39 13.20 -1.74
CA ASN A 74 -10.45 13.97 -0.50
C ASN A 74 -9.83 13.21 0.68
N ASN A 75 -10.10 11.92 0.85
CA ASN A 75 -9.51 11.13 1.93
C ASN A 75 -8.00 10.87 1.72
N TYR A 76 -7.57 10.79 0.47
CA TYR A 76 -6.19 10.50 0.09
C TYR A 76 -5.28 11.73 0.18
N THR A 77 -5.76 12.92 -0.20
CA THR A 77 -4.96 14.15 -0.27
C THR A 77 -5.11 15.07 0.94
N ASN A 78 -6.15 14.92 1.77
CA ASN A 78 -6.47 15.87 2.86
C ASN A 78 -5.63 15.66 4.14
N ARG A 79 -5.01 14.49 4.35
CA ARG A 79 -4.23 14.25 5.58
C ARG A 79 -2.91 15.05 5.60
N TYR A 80 -2.62 15.63 6.75
CA TYR A 80 -1.31 16.17 7.12
C TYR A 80 -0.20 15.19 6.73
N GLY A 81 0.83 15.66 6.03
CA GLY A 81 1.92 14.83 5.53
C GLY A 81 1.74 14.28 4.11
N TRP A 82 0.71 14.71 3.37
CA TRP A 82 0.53 14.36 1.94
C TRP A 82 1.81 14.58 1.11
N THR A 83 2.51 15.70 1.32
CA THR A 83 3.80 15.95 0.64
C THR A 83 4.84 14.87 0.96
N ALA A 84 4.94 14.43 2.21
CA ALA A 84 5.86 13.37 2.61
C ALA A 84 5.44 12.01 2.04
N VAL A 85 4.14 11.74 1.94
CA VAL A 85 3.60 10.54 1.28
C VAL A 85 3.95 10.55 -0.21
N CYS A 86 3.77 11.68 -0.91
CA CYS A 86 4.17 11.81 -2.32
C CYS A 86 5.67 11.62 -2.52
N VAL A 87 6.51 12.16 -1.64
CA VAL A 87 7.96 11.96 -1.69
C VAL A 87 8.28 10.48 -1.47
N GLY A 88 7.72 9.86 -0.42
CA GLY A 88 7.94 8.44 -0.13
C GLY A 88 7.48 7.53 -1.26
N ILE A 89 6.33 7.79 -1.89
CA ILE A 89 5.87 7.02 -3.05
C ILE A 89 6.86 7.15 -4.21
N LYS A 90 7.35 8.35 -4.51
CA LYS A 90 8.36 8.56 -5.57
C LYS A 90 9.68 7.87 -5.26
N GLU A 91 10.11 7.91 -4.01
CA GLU A 91 11.32 7.21 -3.57
C GLU A 91 11.15 5.69 -3.69
N LEU A 92 9.99 5.14 -3.32
CA LEU A 92 9.70 3.71 -3.45
C LEU A 92 9.57 3.28 -4.92
N ILE A 93 8.99 4.11 -5.79
CA ILE A 93 8.95 3.86 -7.24
C ILE A 93 10.38 3.88 -7.82
N ALA A 94 11.24 4.76 -7.32
CA ALA A 94 12.64 4.86 -7.76
C ALA A 94 13.57 3.82 -7.08
N ASP A 95 13.12 3.17 -6.01
CA ASP A 95 13.88 2.16 -5.27
C ASP A 95 13.99 0.89 -6.12
N LYS A 96 15.20 0.55 -6.56
CA LYS A 96 15.45 -0.66 -7.36
C LYS A 96 15.06 -1.95 -6.64
N ASP A 97 15.05 -1.90 -5.32
CA ASP A 97 14.70 -3.00 -4.44
C ASP A 97 13.17 -3.18 -4.32
N HIS A 98 12.38 -2.16 -4.70
CA HIS A 98 10.92 -2.25 -4.74
C HIS A 98 10.45 -3.28 -5.79
N SER A 99 11.00 -3.24 -7.01
CA SER A 99 10.68 -4.24 -8.04
C SER A 99 10.98 -5.67 -7.57
N ARG A 100 12.12 -5.88 -6.91
CA ARG A 100 12.49 -7.18 -6.35
C ARG A 100 11.50 -7.66 -5.28
N ARG A 101 11.04 -6.76 -4.39
CA ARG A 101 10.04 -7.08 -3.36
C ARG A 101 8.66 -7.37 -3.94
N VAL A 102 8.28 -6.66 -5.01
CA VAL A 102 7.03 -6.93 -5.75
C VAL A 102 7.07 -8.32 -6.39
N GLU A 103 8.19 -8.68 -7.04
CA GLU A 103 8.36 -10.02 -7.61
C GLU A 103 8.25 -11.12 -6.55
N LEU A 104 8.91 -10.96 -5.39
CA LEU A 104 8.80 -11.91 -4.28
C LEU A 104 7.37 -11.98 -3.72
N ALA A 105 6.70 -10.84 -3.56
CA ALA A 105 5.33 -10.80 -3.08
C ALA A 105 4.35 -11.53 -4.02
N GLN A 106 4.59 -11.43 -5.33
CA GLN A 106 3.81 -12.08 -6.38
C GLN A 106 4.11 -13.59 -6.49
N GLN A 107 5.39 -14.00 -6.38
CA GLN A 107 5.80 -15.41 -6.49
C GLN A 107 5.30 -16.26 -5.32
N THR A 108 5.40 -15.78 -4.09
CA THR A 108 4.96 -16.55 -2.92
C THR A 108 3.42 -16.67 -2.84
N MET A 109 2.63 -16.05 -3.72
CA MET A 109 1.19 -16.33 -3.85
C MET A 109 0.90 -17.57 -4.72
N ASP A 110 1.85 -17.95 -5.58
CA ASP A 110 1.72 -19.10 -6.49
C ASP A 110 2.05 -20.43 -5.79
N GLU A 111 2.87 -20.40 -4.72
CA GLU A 111 3.27 -21.59 -3.94
C GLU A 111 2.26 -22.04 -2.87
N GLU A 112 1.24 -21.23 -2.55
CA GLU A 112 0.16 -21.60 -1.60
C GLU A 112 -1.18 -21.95 -2.29
N MET A 113 -1.15 -22.32 -3.58
CA MET A 113 -2.32 -22.80 -4.32
C MET A 113 -2.31 -24.30 -4.61
#